data_AF-A0A1I3IWJ6-F1
#
_entry.id   AF-A0A1I3IWJ6-F1
#
_cell.length_a   1.000
_cell.length_b   1.000
_cell.length_c   1.000
_cell.angle_alpha   90.00
_cell.angle_beta   90.00
_cell.angle_gamma   90.00
#
_symmetry.space_group_name_H-M   'P 1'
#
loop_
_entity.id
_entity.type
_entity.pdbx_description
1 polymer ?
#
loop_
_entity_poly.entity_id
_entity_poly.type
_entity_poly.pdbx_seq_one_letter_code
_entity_poly.pdbx_strand_id
1 'polypeptide(L)' 'MALNSPTSFPSGASFSEKLLYGVQKALRKLAEETAAKDGNLVVKIDGEIKDVPAKELLKTLPKQDKML' A
#
# COMPACT_ATOMS: atom_id res chain seq x y z
N MET A 1 10.99 -23.32 -3.04
CA MET A 1 10.79 -21.94 -3.54
C MET A 1 9.37 -21.85 -4.05
N ALA A 2 8.45 -21.25 -3.30
CA ALA A 2 7.05 -21.14 -3.71
C ALA A 2 6.87 -19.89 -4.57
N LEU A 3 6.48 -20.08 -5.83
CA LEU A 3 6.11 -19.00 -6.74
C LEU A 3 4.80 -18.38 -6.26
N ASN A 4 4.89 -17.11 -5.84
CA ASN A 4 3.92 -16.04 -6.00
C ASN A 4 2.50 -16.48 -6.41
N SER A 5 1.57 -16.48 -5.46
CA SER A 5 0.14 -16.66 -5.71
C SER A 5 -0.31 -15.67 -6.81
N PRO A 6 -1.06 -16.12 -7.84
CA PRO A 6 -1.59 -15.19 -8.82
C PRO A 6 -2.59 -14.28 -8.09
N THR A 7 -2.34 -12.98 -8.11
CA THR A 7 -3.36 -11.96 -7.83
C THR A 7 -4.48 -12.15 -8.85
N SER A 8 -5.40 -13.06 -8.55
CA SER A 8 -6.62 -13.28 -9.31
C SER A 8 -7.61 -12.24 -8.85
N PHE A 9 -7.84 -11.23 -9.68
CA PHE A 9 -8.93 -10.30 -9.45
C PHE A 9 -10.26 -11.04 -9.63
N PRO A 10 -11.29 -10.75 -8.83
CA PRO A 10 -12.60 -11.35 -9.02
C PRO A 10 -13.11 -11.07 -10.45
N SER A 11 -13.79 -12.07 -11.02
CA SER A 11 -14.43 -11.97 -12.33
C SER A 11 -15.44 -10.82 -12.31
N GLY A 12 -15.10 -9.69 -12.93
CA GLY A 12 -15.91 -8.48 -12.90
C GLY A 12 -15.20 -7.23 -12.38
N ALA A 13 -13.99 -7.36 -11.80
CA ALA A 13 -13.19 -6.20 -11.40
C ALA A 13 -12.83 -5.34 -12.62
N SER A 14 -13.25 -4.08 -12.58
CA SER A 14 -12.92 -3.06 -13.55
C SER A 14 -11.42 -2.80 -13.60
N PHE A 15 -10.98 -2.22 -14.70
CA PHE A 15 -9.57 -1.83 -14.87
C PHE A 15 -9.11 -0.85 -13.78
N SER A 16 -9.97 0.11 -13.43
CA SER A 16 -9.70 1.09 -12.37
C SER A 16 -9.48 0.43 -11.00
N GLU A 17 -10.24 -0.60 -10.66
CA GLU A 17 -10.05 -1.36 -9.41
C GLU A 17 -8.72 -2.10 -9.40
N LYS A 18 -8.33 -2.70 -10.54
CA LYS A 18 -7.03 -3.38 -10.68
C LYS A 18 -5.86 -2.41 -10.55
N LEU A 19 -5.97 -1.23 -11.16
CA LEU A 19 -4.98 -0.16 -11.03
C LEU A 19 -4.87 0.32 -9.59
N LEU A 20 -6.01 0.63 -8.95
CA LEU A 20 -6.04 1.09 -7.56
C LEU A 20 -5.39 0.07 -6.63
N TYR A 21 -5.69 -1.22 -6.81
CA TYR A 21 -5.06 -2.30 -6.06
C TYR A 21 -3.54 -2.32 -6.25
N GLY A 22 -3.07 -2.21 -7.49
CA GLY A 22 -1.64 -2.15 -7.81
C GLY A 22 -0.94 -0.97 -7.12
N VAL A 23 -1.55 0.21 -7.15
CA VAL A 23 -1.05 1.42 -6.49
C VAL A 23 -1.00 1.25 -4.97
N GLN A 24 -2.08 0.75 -4.36
CA GLN A 24 -2.11 0.48 -2.92
C GLN A 24 -1.03 -0.51 -2.49
N LYS A 25 -0.83 -1.57 -3.28
CA LYS A 25 0.22 -2.57 -3.04
C LYS A 25 1.61 -1.96 -3.11
N ALA A 26 1.86 -1.12 -4.12
CA ALA A 26 3.14 -0.44 -4.28
C ALA A 26 3.43 0.55 -3.13
N LEU A 27 2.46 1.38 -2.78
CA LEU A 27 2.59 2.36 -1.68
C LEU A 27 2.83 1.68 -0.33
N ARG A 28 2.15 0.55 -0.08
CA ARG A 28 2.38 -0.21 1.14
C ARG A 28 3.78 -0.81 1.18
N LYS A 29 4.26 -1.40 0.08
CA LYS A 29 5.64 -1.92 0.01
C LYS A 29 6.67 -0.80 0.24
N LEU A 30 6.45 0.36 -0.34
CA LEU A 30 7.29 1.54 -0.11
C LEU A 30 7.35 1.92 1.38
N ALA A 31 6.20 1.96 2.05
CA ALA A 31 6.12 2.23 3.47
C ALA A 31 6.77 1.12 4.32
N GLU A 32 6.62 -0.16 3.93
CA GLU A 32 7.27 -1.31 4.59
C GLU A 32 8.81 -1.20 4.50
N GLU A 33 9.34 -0.95 3.31
CA GLU A 33 10.79 -0.79 3.09
C GLU A 33 11.37 0.43 3.79
N THR A 34 10.62 1.53 3.83
CA THR A 34 11.04 2.76 4.53
C THR A 34 10.99 2.56 6.04
N ALA A 35 9.96 1.88 6.56
CA ALA A 35 9.82 1.55 7.97
C ALA A 35 10.93 0.60 8.46
N ALA A 36 11.36 -0.34 7.61
CA ALA A 36 12.47 -1.24 7.89
C ALA A 36 13.82 -0.49 8.05
N LYS A 37 13.92 0.73 7.53
CA LYS A 37 15.08 1.62 7.66
C LYS A 37 14.87 2.72 8.71
N ASP A 38 13.83 2.61 9.54
CA ASP A 38 13.43 3.65 10.51
C ASP A 38 13.23 5.03 9.87
N GLY A 39 12.84 5.04 8.59
CA GLY A 39 12.66 6.25 7.81
C GLY A 39 11.26 6.85 7.91
N ASN A 40 11.15 8.07 7.42
CA ASN A 40 9.90 8.82 7.35
C ASN A 40 9.48 9.01 5.89
N LEU A 41 8.18 9.19 5.67
CA LEU A 41 7.62 9.56 4.39
C LEU A 41 6.88 10.89 4.52
N VAL A 42 7.05 11.74 3.51
CA VAL A 42 6.32 12.99 3.40
C VAL A 42 4.98 12.72 2.73
N VAL A 43 3.91 13.03 3.44
CA VAL A 43 2.53 12.82 2.97
C VAL A 43 1.73 14.11 3.10
N LYS A 44 0.71 14.27 2.25
CA LYS A 44 -0.25 15.36 2.36
C LYS A 44 -1.54 14.83 2.98
N ILE A 45 -1.91 15.32 4.15
CA ILE A 45 -3.12 14.94 4.89
C ILE A 45 -3.92 16.22 5.15
N ASP A 46 -5.18 16.26 4.73
CA ASP A 46 -6.09 17.41 4.93
C ASP A 46 -5.53 18.76 4.44
N GLY A 47 -4.75 18.74 3.36
CA GLY A 47 -4.13 19.95 2.81
C GLY A 47 -2.75 20.27 3.38
N GLU A 48 -2.38 19.68 4.52
CA GLU A 48 -1.10 19.90 5.20
C GLU A 48 -0.05 18.87 4.78
N ILE A 49 1.17 19.33 4.53
CA ILE A 49 2.32 18.46 4.29
C ILE A 49 2.90 18.06 5.64
N LYS A 50 2.97 16.76 5.91
CA LYS A 50 3.49 16.19 7.15
C LYS A 50 4.59 15.19 6.86
N ASP A 51 5.64 15.26 7.65
CA ASP A 51 6.66 14.23 7.74
C ASP A 51 6.18 13.20 8.78
N VAL A 52 5.93 11.96 8.34
CA VAL A 52 5.34 10.92 9.18
C VAL A 52 6.23 9.68 9.17
N PRO A 53 6.53 9.08 10.35
CA PRO A 53 7.25 7.82 10.41
C PRO A 53 6.55 6.74 9.59
N ALA A 54 7.30 6.03 8.75
CA ALA A 54 6.71 5.02 7.88
C ALA A 54 6.02 3.89 8.69
N LYS A 55 6.53 3.58 9.89
CA LYS A 55 5.90 2.64 10.84
C LYS A 55 4.50 3.06 11.28
N GLU A 56 4.28 4.36 11.47
CA GLU A 56 2.96 4.90 11.84
C GLU A 56 2.03 4.92 10.63
N LEU A 57 2.54 5.28 9.44
CA LEU A 57 1.78 5.24 8.19
C LEU A 57 1.27 3.84 7.84
N LEU A 58 2.05 2.80 8.11
CA LEU A 58 1.61 1.41 7.85
C LEU A 58 0.35 1.01 8.61
N LYS A 59 0.05 1.67 9.74
CA LYS A 59 -1.17 1.43 10.52
C LYS A 59 -2.41 1.99 9.84
N THR A 60 -2.25 2.99 8.98
CA THR A 60 -3.35 3.67 8.28
C THR A 60 -3.58 3.14 6.87
N LEU A 61 -2.58 2.49 6.26
CA LEU A 61 -2.69 1.91 4.92
C LEU A 61 -3.54 0.62 4.89
N PRO A 62 -4.32 0.39 3.82
CA PRO A 62 -5.11 -0.83 3.67
C PRO A 62 -4.22 -2.08 3.69
N LYS A 63 -4.71 -3.14 4.35
CA LYS A 63 -4.07 -4.46 4.37
C LYS A 63 -4.19 -5.10 2.98
N GLN A 64 -3.10 -5.70 2.50
CA GLN A 64 -3.06 -6.40 1.20
C GLN A 64 -4.10 -7.52 1.11
N ASP A 65 -4.57 -8.00 2.25
CA ASP A 65 -5.57 -9.06 2.41
C ASP A 65 -7.04 -8.58 2.35
N LYS A 66 -7.31 -7.27 2.34
CA LYS A 66 -8.69 -6.75 2.27
C LYS A 66 -9.09 -6.46 0.81
N MET A 67 -9.13 -7.49 -0.02
CA MET A 67 -10.20 -7.66 -1.00
C MET A 67 -10.79 -9.06 -0.77
N LEU A 68 -12.13 -9.08 -0.65
CA LEU A 68 -13.00 -10.23 -0.38
C LEU A 68 -12.68 -11.47 -1.24
#